data_AF-A0A4S3KJX9-F1
#
_entry.id   AF-A0A4S3KJX9-F1
#
_cell.length_a   1.000
_cell.length_b   1.000
_cell.length_c   1.000
_cell.angle_alpha   90.00
_cell.angle_beta   90.00
_cell.angle_gamma   90.00
#
_symmetry.space_group_name_H-M   'P 1'
#
loop_
_entity.id
_entity.type
_entity.pdbx_description
1 polymer ?
#
loop_
_entity_poly.entity_id
_entity_poly.type
_entity_poly.pdbx_seq_one_letter_code
_entity_poly.pdbx_strand_id
1 'polypeptide(L)'
;MPIREVRPAAPTRIEPSLGPLDAPRRAPPAPDGLPHFRAEPRLPGAGATRPARAPQRPRGKPWLRWLLLAMLLLLGLLLIAQHRAWFAQLLPSPQLDHLLDQGDRALAQGHLGDRHPPGARQFYQHAAQISGDNSRALAGLQAVGQAELMRAKAALAEHRLAAADVALKQAYALLGGGTELTTLQQQLARQRAQGVRLADLVAQAQQAYATGRLTGAGSAAGWYLQVLQADPGNAVARHGLDQVASALARQARQALASGDINGARRQVQQIATLMPSQADLPALQAELASSARAAQQALTQKLAAAASLIAAGHITTPAGASALDLYQQVLQADPGNSVAQAGLAHVATALMVQAHAQADAGDFGAARQLLDQAATLTPHSVELAAARARLAHARAQASAQPAQPGRLAPAAVPPAQRQQALALVQRAQAAAARGDFLLPPGASAFDLYRQALNLDGTSHAARAGLQALPQLAANATAQALHDGQLERAAVMLQNYAQLAPGSAGVARFQHALGTAWLDLANRDLARGDHAAARSALAQAQRWAPDDARVQALTQGLGGG
;
A
#
# COMPACT_ATOMS: atom_id res chain seq x y z
N MET A 1 15.04 31.66 33.99
CA MET A 1 14.60 31.98 32.61
C MET A 1 13.62 30.90 32.16
N PRO A 2 12.34 31.22 31.93
CA PRO A 2 11.40 30.25 31.37
C PRO A 2 11.42 30.28 29.83
N ILE A 3 11.33 29.10 29.24
CA ILE A 3 11.41 28.84 27.79
C ILE A 3 9.99 28.92 27.21
N ARG A 4 9.90 29.55 26.05
CA ARG A 4 8.69 30.00 25.34
C ARG A 4 8.06 28.84 24.56
N GLU A 5 6.80 28.52 24.87
CA GLU A 5 5.98 27.58 24.10
C GLU A 5 5.51 28.21 22.78
N VAL A 6 5.56 27.44 21.69
CA VAL A 6 5.03 27.79 20.37
C VAL A 6 3.89 26.82 20.04
N ARG A 7 2.67 27.35 19.86
CA ARG A 7 1.49 26.62 19.35
C ARG A 7 1.35 26.81 17.83
N PRO A 8 0.91 25.79 17.07
CA PRO A 8 0.58 25.91 15.65
C PRO A 8 -0.85 26.41 15.39
N ALA A 9 -1.02 27.13 14.28
CA ALA A 9 -2.27 27.74 13.81
C ALA A 9 -3.15 26.75 13.01
N ALA A 10 -4.47 26.86 13.18
CA ALA A 10 -5.50 26.14 12.44
C ALA A 10 -6.14 27.03 11.32
N PRO A 11 -6.62 26.45 10.20
CA PRO A 11 -7.10 27.20 9.04
C PRO A 11 -8.56 27.65 9.16
N THR A 12 -8.83 28.92 8.78
CA THR A 12 -10.17 29.51 8.71
C THR A 12 -10.84 29.22 7.36
N ARG A 13 -11.96 28.51 7.40
CA ARG A 13 -12.93 28.33 6.30
C ARG A 13 -13.98 29.44 6.41
N ILE A 14 -14.20 30.18 5.32
CA ILE A 14 -15.22 31.25 5.25
C ILE A 14 -16.29 30.78 4.26
N GLU A 15 -17.50 30.51 4.75
CA GLU A 15 -18.72 30.40 3.94
C GLU A 15 -19.48 31.74 4.01
N PRO A 16 -20.06 32.24 2.91
CA PRO A 16 -20.92 33.41 2.95
C PRO A 16 -22.38 33.04 3.28
N SER A 17 -22.90 33.66 4.33
CA SER A 17 -24.31 33.65 4.74
C SER A 17 -25.15 34.53 3.80
N LEU A 18 -26.28 34.01 3.31
CA LEU A 18 -27.31 34.75 2.59
C LEU A 18 -28.30 35.37 3.60
N GLY A 19 -28.48 36.70 3.54
CA GLY A 19 -29.51 37.46 4.26
C GLY A 19 -30.17 38.49 3.34
N PRO A 20 -31.44 38.89 3.60
CA PRO A 20 -32.40 39.25 2.56
C PRO A 20 -32.44 40.75 2.18
N LEU A 21 -33.13 40.97 1.05
CA LEU A 21 -33.45 42.22 0.37
C LEU A 21 -34.39 43.12 1.18
N ASP A 22 -34.04 44.41 1.31
CA ASP A 22 -35.01 45.50 1.46
C ASP A 22 -34.42 46.85 0.96
N ALA A 23 -35.08 47.40 -0.07
CA ALA A 23 -35.30 48.80 -0.51
C ALA A 23 -34.23 49.94 -0.34
N PRO A 24 -34.28 50.99 -1.20
CA PRO A 24 -33.10 51.65 -1.74
C PRO A 24 -32.72 52.97 -1.03
N ARG A 25 -31.42 53.29 -1.02
CA ARG A 25 -30.91 54.66 -0.82
C ARG A 25 -30.10 55.11 -2.04
N ARG A 26 -30.56 56.20 -2.63
CA ARG A 26 -29.90 56.96 -3.72
C ARG A 26 -28.62 57.62 -3.23
N ALA A 27 -27.61 57.63 -4.09
CA ALA A 27 -26.46 58.54 -4.09
C ALA A 27 -26.03 58.79 -5.56
N PRO A 28 -25.33 59.91 -5.86
CA PRO A 28 -25.55 60.73 -7.06
C PRO A 28 -24.67 60.39 -8.27
N PRO A 29 -25.02 60.84 -9.49
CA PRO A 29 -24.18 60.66 -10.67
C PRO A 29 -23.24 61.87 -10.91
N ALA A 30 -22.10 61.58 -11.54
CA ALA A 30 -21.20 62.53 -12.18
C ALA A 30 -20.81 61.94 -13.57
N PRO A 31 -20.36 62.75 -14.54
CA PRO A 31 -21.22 63.49 -15.46
C PRO A 31 -21.07 63.01 -16.92
N ASP A 32 -22.19 62.97 -17.65
CA ASP A 32 -22.21 62.68 -19.08
C ASP A 32 -21.90 63.93 -19.92
N GLY A 33 -20.91 63.81 -20.79
CA GLY A 33 -20.50 64.83 -21.75
C GLY A 33 -21.36 64.82 -23.01
N LEU A 34 -22.48 65.54 -22.99
CA LEU A 34 -23.25 65.87 -24.20
C LEU A 34 -23.60 67.38 -24.22
N PRO A 35 -23.50 68.06 -25.39
CA PRO A 35 -23.72 69.49 -25.51
C PRO A 35 -25.21 69.88 -25.51
N HIS A 36 -25.51 71.00 -24.84
CA HIS A 36 -26.84 71.56 -24.63
C HIS A 36 -27.30 72.47 -25.78
N PHE A 37 -28.55 72.30 -26.24
CA PHE A 37 -29.25 73.30 -27.05
C PHE A 37 -30.17 74.16 -26.17
N ARG A 38 -30.00 75.48 -26.29
CA ARG A 38 -30.63 76.55 -25.51
C ARG A 38 -31.96 76.94 -26.17
N ALA A 39 -33.03 77.00 -25.38
CA ALA A 39 -34.29 77.64 -25.78
C ALA A 39 -34.49 78.92 -24.95
N GLU A 40 -34.84 80.02 -25.62
CA GLU A 40 -35.21 81.32 -25.05
C GLU A 40 -36.05 82.10 -26.10
N PRO A 41 -36.80 83.15 -25.75
CA PRO A 41 -38.07 83.12 -25.01
C PRO A 41 -39.23 83.79 -25.78
N ARG A 42 -40.44 83.77 -25.20
CA ARG A 42 -41.67 84.39 -25.71
C ARG A 42 -41.96 85.76 -25.05
N LEU A 43 -42.57 86.65 -25.85
CA LEU A 43 -43.45 87.83 -25.52
C LEU A 43 -42.72 89.11 -25.03
N PRO A 44 -43.30 90.34 -25.14
CA PRO A 44 -44.72 90.73 -25.34
C PRO A 44 -44.97 91.95 -26.27
N GLY A 45 -46.23 92.41 -26.41
CA GLY A 45 -46.51 93.83 -26.65
C GLY A 45 -47.63 94.16 -27.65
N ALA A 46 -48.77 94.61 -27.11
CA ALA A 46 -49.99 94.99 -27.81
C ALA A 46 -49.99 96.45 -28.29
N GLY A 47 -50.86 96.78 -29.27
CA GLY A 47 -51.18 98.16 -29.64
C GLY A 47 -52.15 98.25 -30.80
N ALA A 48 -53.41 98.61 -30.51
CA ALA A 48 -54.54 98.65 -31.42
C ALA A 48 -54.58 99.89 -32.34
N THR A 49 -55.26 99.81 -33.48
CA THR A 49 -56.26 100.80 -33.94
C THR A 49 -57.10 100.23 -35.10
N ARG A 50 -58.41 100.53 -35.08
CA ARG A 50 -59.47 100.26 -36.08
C ARG A 50 -59.69 101.54 -36.93
N PRO A 51 -60.64 101.60 -37.90
CA PRO A 51 -61.11 100.62 -38.91
C PRO A 51 -61.30 101.24 -40.34
N ALA A 52 -61.61 100.43 -41.37
CA ALA A 52 -62.52 100.82 -42.48
C ALA A 52 -62.92 99.62 -43.39
N ARG A 53 -64.25 99.45 -43.53
CA ARG A 53 -65.11 99.01 -44.67
C ARG A 53 -64.85 97.73 -45.51
N ALA A 54 -65.99 97.16 -45.93
CA ALA A 54 -66.25 95.91 -46.65
C ALA A 54 -65.89 95.91 -48.15
N PRO A 55 -65.87 94.75 -48.84
CA PRO A 55 -67.10 94.29 -49.51
C PRO A 55 -67.40 92.76 -49.39
N GLN A 56 -68.58 92.41 -49.88
CA GLN A 56 -69.36 91.18 -49.69
C GLN A 56 -68.83 89.99 -50.50
N ARG A 57 -68.98 88.75 -49.99
CA ARG A 57 -68.92 87.50 -50.78
C ARG A 57 -70.28 86.78 -50.75
N PRO A 58 -70.71 86.19 -51.88
CA PRO A 58 -72.06 85.67 -52.05
C PRO A 58 -72.30 84.35 -51.32
N ARG A 59 -73.54 84.17 -50.86
CA ARG A 59 -74.09 82.92 -50.30
C ARG A 59 -74.11 81.83 -51.37
N GLY A 60 -73.34 80.75 -51.17
CA GLY A 60 -73.41 79.52 -51.97
C GLY A 60 -73.57 78.28 -51.07
N LYS A 61 -74.52 77.40 -51.42
CA LYS A 61 -74.97 76.21 -50.65
C LYS A 61 -73.78 75.32 -50.18
N PRO A 62 -73.56 75.11 -48.86
CA PRO A 62 -72.41 74.37 -48.32
C PRO A 62 -72.50 72.83 -48.46
N TRP A 63 -73.68 72.26 -48.73
CA TRP A 63 -73.84 70.80 -48.88
C TRP A 63 -73.20 70.24 -50.17
N LEU A 64 -73.14 71.04 -51.24
CA LEU A 64 -72.59 70.61 -52.52
C LEU A 64 -71.07 70.32 -52.44
N ARG A 65 -70.34 71.01 -51.55
CA ARG A 65 -68.90 70.78 -51.33
C ARG A 65 -68.63 69.45 -50.64
N TRP A 66 -69.47 69.06 -49.68
CA TRP A 66 -69.37 67.76 -49.02
C TRP A 66 -69.79 66.62 -49.94
N LEU A 67 -70.77 66.84 -50.82
CA LEU A 67 -71.17 65.87 -51.85
C LEU A 67 -70.08 65.67 -52.91
N LEU A 68 -69.44 66.74 -53.37
CA LEU A 68 -68.30 66.66 -54.30
C LEU A 68 -67.09 65.98 -53.66
N LEU A 69 -66.81 66.25 -52.38
CA LEU A 69 -65.72 65.62 -51.65
C LEU A 69 -66.00 64.13 -51.42
N ALA A 70 -67.23 63.77 -51.04
CA ALA A 70 -67.65 62.38 -50.93
C ALA A 70 -67.61 61.65 -52.28
N MET A 71 -68.03 62.30 -53.36
CA MET A 71 -67.97 61.73 -54.72
C MET A 71 -66.52 61.57 -55.21
N LEU A 72 -65.63 62.53 -54.93
CA LEU A 72 -64.20 62.40 -55.24
C LEU A 72 -63.53 61.30 -54.42
N LEU A 73 -63.91 61.13 -53.16
CA LEU A 73 -63.39 60.09 -52.28
C LEU A 73 -63.90 58.71 -52.72
N LEU A 74 -65.16 58.63 -53.13
CA LEU A 74 -65.80 57.42 -53.65
C LEU A 74 -65.28 57.07 -55.04
N LEU A 75 -65.03 58.06 -55.90
CA LEU A 75 -64.38 57.89 -57.20
C LEU A 75 -62.90 57.51 -57.05
N GLY A 76 -62.20 58.08 -56.05
CA GLY A 76 -60.84 57.68 -55.68
C GLY A 76 -60.79 56.24 -55.17
N LEU A 77 -61.73 55.84 -54.31
CA LEU A 77 -61.89 54.45 -53.87
C LEU A 77 -62.25 53.51 -55.02
N LEU A 78 -63.10 53.96 -55.96
CA LEU A 78 -63.48 53.19 -57.14
C LEU A 78 -62.29 53.02 -58.10
N LEU A 79 -61.51 54.08 -58.34
CA LEU A 79 -60.29 54.05 -59.13
C LEU A 79 -59.22 53.14 -58.50
N ILE A 80 -59.04 53.19 -57.17
CA ILE A 80 -58.14 52.29 -56.43
C ILE A 80 -58.64 50.84 -56.53
N ALA A 81 -59.96 50.61 -56.45
CA ALA A 81 -60.55 49.28 -56.59
C ALA A 81 -60.46 48.72 -58.01
N GLN A 82 -60.55 49.57 -59.04
CA GLN A 82 -60.50 49.20 -60.45
C GLN A 82 -59.05 49.02 -60.95
N HIS A 83 -58.09 49.75 -60.38
CA HIS A 83 -56.67 49.68 -60.72
C HIS A 83 -55.79 49.10 -59.60
N ARG A 84 -56.31 48.07 -58.89
CA ARG A 84 -55.58 47.37 -57.82
C ARG A 84 -54.22 46.82 -58.27
N ALA A 85 -54.12 46.35 -59.52
CA ALA A 85 -52.88 45.80 -60.07
C ALA A 85 -51.80 46.85 -60.37
N TRP A 86 -52.19 48.08 -60.69
CA TRP A 86 -51.27 49.18 -60.99
C TRP A 86 -50.74 49.83 -59.71
N PHE A 87 -51.60 50.05 -58.71
CA PHE A 87 -51.16 50.56 -57.40
C PHE A 87 -50.32 49.53 -56.61
N ALA A 88 -50.52 48.22 -56.84
CA ALA A 88 -49.68 47.18 -56.26
C ALA A 88 -48.20 47.25 -56.70
N GLN A 89 -47.89 47.95 -57.80
CA GLN A 89 -46.50 48.17 -58.26
C GLN A 89 -45.82 49.37 -57.60
N LEU A 90 -46.56 50.23 -56.88
CA LEU A 90 -46.03 51.41 -56.18
C LEU A 90 -45.91 51.22 -54.66
N LEU A 91 -46.43 50.14 -54.08
CA LEU A 91 -46.27 49.83 -52.64
C LEU A 91 -45.05 48.91 -52.42
N PRO A 92 -44.23 49.14 -51.37
CA PRO A 92 -43.19 48.20 -50.94
C PRO A 92 -43.81 46.81 -50.72
N SER A 93 -43.19 45.76 -51.27
CA SER A 93 -43.71 44.39 -51.24
C SER A 93 -43.87 43.90 -49.79
N PRO A 94 -45.10 43.80 -49.22
CA PRO A 94 -45.30 43.42 -47.81
C PRO A 94 -44.79 42.01 -47.50
N GLN A 95 -44.64 41.17 -48.52
CA GLN A 95 -44.08 39.82 -48.41
C GLN A 95 -42.59 39.83 -48.06
N LEU A 96 -41.81 40.79 -48.58
CA LEU A 96 -40.37 40.88 -48.31
C LEU A 96 -40.10 41.35 -46.88
N ASP A 97 -40.81 42.38 -46.43
CA ASP A 97 -40.70 42.88 -45.05
C ASP A 97 -41.15 41.82 -44.04
N HIS A 98 -42.23 41.08 -44.33
CA HIS A 98 -42.64 39.95 -43.51
C HIS A 98 -41.59 38.84 -43.41
N LEU A 99 -40.90 38.50 -44.50
CA LEU A 99 -39.82 37.50 -44.49
C LEU A 99 -38.62 37.98 -43.67
N LEU A 100 -38.23 39.25 -43.79
CA LEU A 100 -37.14 39.83 -43.02
C LEU A 100 -37.48 39.87 -41.52
N ASP A 101 -38.70 40.26 -41.14
CA ASP A 101 -39.14 40.27 -39.75
C ASP A 101 -39.29 38.86 -39.15
N GLN A 102 -39.58 37.86 -39.97
CA GLN A 102 -39.53 36.44 -39.56
C GLN A 102 -38.08 35.99 -39.36
N GLY A 103 -37.17 36.40 -40.24
CA GLY A 103 -35.72 36.17 -40.10
C GLY A 103 -35.14 36.81 -38.85
N ASP A 104 -35.49 38.06 -38.55
CA ASP A 104 -35.05 38.82 -37.36
C ASP A 104 -35.51 38.10 -36.08
N ARG A 105 -36.77 37.64 -36.04
CA ARG A 105 -37.30 36.87 -34.91
C ARG A 105 -36.63 35.50 -34.75
N ALA A 106 -36.42 34.78 -35.85
CA ALA A 106 -35.73 33.49 -35.80
C ALA A 106 -34.27 33.63 -35.33
N LEU A 107 -33.58 34.69 -35.75
CA LEU A 107 -32.22 35.02 -35.33
C LEU A 107 -32.18 35.33 -33.83
N ALA A 108 -33.10 36.17 -33.35
CA ALA A 108 -33.22 36.52 -31.92
C ALA A 108 -33.49 35.30 -31.03
N GLN A 109 -34.18 34.28 -31.56
CA GLN A 109 -34.46 33.02 -30.86
C GLN A 109 -33.32 32.00 -30.96
N GLY A 110 -32.24 32.29 -31.70
CA GLY A 110 -31.14 31.34 -31.93
C GLY A 110 -31.49 30.21 -32.92
N HIS A 111 -32.59 30.34 -33.66
CA HIS A 111 -32.97 29.41 -34.73
C HIS A 111 -32.25 29.78 -36.03
N LEU A 112 -30.98 29.37 -36.13
CA LEU A 112 -30.08 29.81 -37.20
C LEU A 112 -30.10 28.93 -38.47
N GLY A 113 -30.41 27.64 -38.34
CA GLY A 113 -30.17 26.63 -39.38
C GLY A 113 -31.40 26.08 -40.09
N ASP A 114 -31.18 25.03 -40.89
CA ASP A 114 -32.17 24.44 -41.82
C ASP A 114 -33.15 23.43 -41.19
N ARG A 115 -33.30 23.43 -39.86
CA ARG A 115 -34.25 22.53 -39.18
C ARG A 115 -35.67 23.08 -39.36
N HIS A 116 -36.69 22.22 -39.38
CA HIS A 116 -38.08 22.67 -39.34
C HIS A 116 -38.46 23.01 -37.89
N PRO A 117 -39.06 24.19 -37.61
CA PRO A 117 -39.48 25.25 -38.53
C PRO A 117 -38.31 26.09 -39.11
N PRO A 118 -38.46 26.67 -40.33
CA PRO A 118 -37.39 27.35 -41.07
C PRO A 118 -36.61 28.35 -40.21
N GLY A 119 -35.28 28.27 -40.24
CA GLY A 119 -34.42 29.17 -39.48
C GLY A 119 -34.17 30.50 -40.17
N ALA A 120 -33.54 31.42 -39.44
CA ALA A 120 -33.20 32.77 -39.88
C ALA A 120 -32.47 32.78 -41.23
N ARG A 121 -31.55 31.83 -41.45
CA ARG A 121 -30.82 31.70 -42.71
C ARG A 121 -31.75 31.57 -43.92
N GLN A 122 -32.76 30.70 -43.84
CA GLN A 122 -33.66 30.42 -44.96
C GLN A 122 -34.52 31.64 -45.30
N PHE A 123 -35.01 32.34 -44.27
CA PHE A 123 -35.75 33.59 -44.46
C PHE A 123 -34.92 34.66 -45.17
N TYR A 124 -33.67 34.88 -44.73
CA TYR A 124 -32.80 35.86 -45.37
C TYR A 124 -32.31 35.42 -46.76
N GLN A 125 -32.06 34.12 -47.00
CA GLN A 125 -31.70 33.61 -48.32
C GLN A 125 -32.84 33.79 -49.31
N HIS A 126 -34.08 33.49 -48.90
CA HIS A 126 -35.25 33.70 -49.73
C HIS A 126 -35.48 35.20 -50.00
N ALA A 127 -35.32 36.05 -48.98
CA ALA A 127 -35.38 37.51 -49.15
C ALA A 127 -34.31 38.03 -50.13
N ALA A 128 -33.10 37.47 -50.11
CA ALA A 128 -32.02 37.81 -51.05
C ALA A 128 -32.28 37.31 -52.48
N GLN A 129 -33.02 36.19 -52.66
CA GLN A 129 -33.42 35.71 -53.98
C GLN A 129 -34.52 36.57 -54.61
N ILE A 130 -35.41 37.13 -53.81
CA ILE A 130 -36.49 38.02 -54.26
C ILE A 130 -35.92 39.38 -54.74
N SER A 131 -34.86 39.87 -54.08
CA SER A 131 -34.17 41.10 -54.45
C SER A 131 -32.68 40.97 -54.20
N GLY A 132 -31.92 40.76 -55.29
CA GLY A 132 -30.47 40.47 -55.24
C GLY A 132 -29.61 41.57 -54.63
N ASP A 133 -30.10 42.82 -54.60
CA ASP A 133 -29.39 43.98 -54.06
C ASP A 133 -29.90 44.43 -52.67
N ASN A 134 -30.66 43.57 -51.97
CA ASN A 134 -31.22 43.93 -50.67
C ASN A 134 -30.15 43.91 -49.56
N SER A 135 -29.66 45.10 -49.19
CA SER A 135 -28.67 45.30 -48.12
C SER A 135 -29.10 44.75 -46.76
N ARG A 136 -30.40 44.78 -46.43
CA ARG A 136 -30.94 44.26 -45.15
C ARG A 136 -30.92 42.73 -45.12
N ALA A 137 -31.21 42.06 -46.23
CA ALA A 137 -31.12 40.60 -46.34
C ALA A 137 -29.65 40.13 -46.24
N LEU A 138 -28.72 40.83 -46.89
CA LEU A 138 -27.28 40.56 -46.80
C LEU A 138 -26.74 40.78 -45.37
N ALA A 139 -27.15 41.88 -44.70
CA ALA A 139 -26.80 42.14 -43.32
C ALA A 139 -27.36 41.04 -42.38
N GLY A 140 -28.59 40.58 -42.62
CA GLY A 140 -29.18 39.44 -41.91
C GLY A 140 -28.39 38.14 -42.08
N LEU A 141 -27.96 37.81 -43.31
CA LEU A 141 -27.10 36.65 -43.57
C LEU A 141 -25.74 36.75 -42.88
N GLN A 142 -25.13 37.94 -42.85
CA GLN A 142 -23.89 38.18 -42.10
C GLN A 142 -24.11 38.01 -40.59
N ALA A 143 -25.22 38.51 -40.04
CA ALA A 143 -25.56 38.34 -38.63
C ALA A 143 -25.80 36.87 -38.26
N VAL A 144 -26.46 36.10 -39.13
CA VAL A 144 -26.59 34.63 -38.96
C VAL A 144 -25.22 33.95 -39.01
N GLY A 145 -24.34 34.36 -39.93
CA GLY A 145 -22.97 33.86 -40.01
C GLY A 145 -22.15 34.12 -38.73
N GLN A 146 -22.27 35.31 -38.14
CA GLN A 146 -21.64 35.66 -36.86
C GLN A 146 -22.22 34.84 -35.70
N ALA A 147 -23.54 34.62 -35.70
CA ALA A 147 -24.19 33.79 -34.69
C ALA A 147 -23.74 32.32 -34.77
N GLU A 148 -23.60 31.76 -35.99
CA GLU A 148 -23.04 30.41 -36.19
C GLU A 148 -21.56 30.33 -35.80
N LEU A 149 -20.78 31.40 -36.00
CA LEU A 149 -19.41 31.48 -35.50
C LEU A 149 -19.36 31.41 -33.96
N MET A 150 -20.25 32.14 -33.27
CA MET A 150 -20.36 32.08 -31.81
C MET A 150 -20.79 30.70 -31.33
N ARG A 151 -21.71 30.04 -32.05
CA ARG A 151 -22.10 28.66 -31.78
C ARG A 151 -20.94 27.68 -31.96
N ALA A 152 -20.13 27.85 -33.00
CA ALA A 152 -18.92 27.05 -33.23
C ALA A 152 -17.91 27.24 -32.09
N LYS A 153 -17.69 28.48 -31.63
CA LYS A 153 -16.84 28.80 -30.47
C LYS A 153 -17.33 28.11 -29.20
N ALA A 154 -18.64 28.21 -28.90
CA ALA A 154 -19.24 27.55 -27.74
C ALA A 154 -19.14 26.03 -27.81
N ALA A 155 -19.46 25.44 -28.97
CA ALA A 155 -19.36 23.99 -29.17
C ALA A 155 -17.90 23.48 -29.05
N LEU A 156 -16.91 24.25 -29.51
CA LEU A 156 -15.49 23.92 -29.29
C LEU A 156 -15.09 23.99 -27.82
N ALA A 157 -15.56 25.01 -27.09
CA ALA A 157 -15.30 25.15 -25.65
C ALA A 157 -15.90 23.98 -24.84
N GLU A 158 -17.02 23.43 -25.30
CA GLU A 158 -17.68 22.27 -24.70
C GLU A 158 -17.18 20.91 -25.24
N HIS A 159 -16.12 20.89 -26.05
CA HIS A 159 -15.60 19.69 -26.73
C HIS A 159 -16.61 18.95 -27.64
N ARG A 160 -17.67 19.63 -28.09
CA ARG A 160 -18.68 19.10 -29.02
C ARG A 160 -18.21 19.26 -30.47
N LEU A 161 -17.16 18.53 -30.84
CA LEU A 161 -16.45 18.68 -32.12
C LEU A 161 -17.34 18.54 -33.36
N ALA A 162 -18.33 17.64 -33.34
CA ALA A 162 -19.26 17.47 -34.45
C ALA A 162 -20.20 18.68 -34.63
N ALA A 163 -20.70 19.25 -33.52
CA ALA A 163 -21.54 20.43 -33.56
C ALA A 163 -20.74 21.68 -33.98
N ALA A 164 -19.51 21.80 -33.49
CA ALA A 164 -18.57 22.84 -33.90
C ALA A 164 -18.27 22.81 -35.41
N ASP A 165 -18.10 21.63 -35.99
CA ASP A 165 -17.86 21.45 -37.43
C ASP A 165 -19.03 21.90 -38.30
N VAL A 166 -20.25 21.52 -37.90
CA VAL A 166 -21.48 21.90 -38.60
C VAL A 166 -21.65 23.42 -38.56
N ALA A 167 -21.52 24.03 -37.38
CA ALA A 167 -21.63 25.47 -37.20
C ALA A 167 -20.54 26.22 -37.97
N LEU A 168 -19.30 25.72 -37.96
CA LEU A 168 -18.17 26.35 -38.65
C LEU A 168 -18.32 26.29 -40.18
N LYS A 169 -18.81 25.17 -40.73
CA LYS A 169 -19.13 25.06 -42.17
C LYS A 169 -20.22 26.06 -42.58
N GLN A 170 -21.23 26.26 -41.73
CA GLN A 170 -22.31 27.22 -41.98
C GLN A 170 -21.81 28.66 -41.91
N ALA A 171 -21.01 29.00 -40.90
CA ALA A 171 -20.39 30.32 -40.77
C ALA A 171 -19.46 30.62 -41.96
N TYR A 172 -18.67 29.64 -42.44
CA TYR A 172 -17.81 29.80 -43.61
C TYR A 172 -18.62 30.09 -44.89
N ALA A 173 -19.75 29.42 -45.08
CA ALA A 173 -20.63 29.62 -46.23
C ALA A 173 -21.31 31.00 -46.25
N LEU A 174 -21.52 31.64 -45.09
CA LEU A 174 -22.20 32.93 -44.97
C LEU A 174 -21.23 34.11 -44.89
N LEU A 175 -20.07 33.94 -44.28
CA LEU A 175 -19.10 35.01 -44.05
C LEU A 175 -17.98 35.06 -45.11
N GLY A 176 -17.86 34.03 -45.96
CA GLY A 176 -16.86 33.99 -47.03
C GLY A 176 -15.42 33.76 -46.56
N GLY A 177 -15.23 33.36 -45.30
CA GLY A 177 -13.92 33.09 -44.69
C GLY A 177 -13.46 34.18 -43.71
N GLY A 178 -12.18 34.14 -43.34
CA GLY A 178 -11.58 35.07 -42.37
C GLY A 178 -10.52 34.41 -41.48
N THR A 179 -9.70 35.22 -40.83
CA THR A 179 -8.66 34.74 -39.91
C THR A 179 -9.26 33.99 -38.72
N GLU A 180 -10.34 34.50 -38.12
CA GLU A 180 -11.04 33.83 -37.00
C GLU A 180 -11.63 32.45 -37.36
N LEU A 181 -12.25 32.33 -38.53
CA LEU A 181 -12.79 31.05 -39.00
C LEU A 181 -11.66 30.04 -39.24
N THR A 182 -10.54 30.51 -39.79
CA THR A 182 -9.36 29.67 -40.05
C THR A 182 -8.71 29.21 -38.76
N THR A 183 -8.58 30.07 -37.74
CA THR A 183 -8.02 29.69 -36.45
C THR A 183 -8.91 28.69 -35.72
N LEU A 184 -10.24 28.89 -35.72
CA LEU A 184 -11.18 27.90 -35.17
C LEU A 184 -11.11 26.56 -35.90
N GLN A 185 -11.00 26.56 -37.24
CA GLN A 185 -10.87 25.33 -38.02
C GLN A 185 -9.59 24.56 -37.66
N GLN A 186 -8.46 25.26 -37.50
CA GLN A 186 -7.20 24.66 -37.06
C GLN A 186 -7.31 24.10 -35.63
N GLN A 187 -7.99 24.81 -34.72
CA GLN A 187 -8.25 24.33 -33.36
C GLN A 187 -9.10 23.05 -33.36
N LEU A 188 -10.18 23.03 -34.13
CA LEU A 188 -11.04 21.85 -34.31
C LEU A 188 -10.25 20.66 -34.88
N ALA A 189 -9.43 20.89 -35.91
CA ALA A 189 -8.60 19.85 -36.51
C ALA A 189 -7.57 19.28 -35.51
N ARG A 190 -6.93 20.15 -34.70
CA ARG A 190 -6.00 19.72 -33.65
C ARG A 190 -6.70 18.89 -32.57
N GLN A 191 -7.86 19.31 -32.08
CA GLN A 191 -8.63 18.55 -31.09
C GLN A 191 -9.09 17.20 -31.63
N ARG A 192 -9.49 17.12 -32.91
CA ARG A 192 -9.82 15.84 -33.57
C ARG A 192 -8.62 14.91 -33.68
N ALA A 193 -7.48 15.43 -34.15
CA ALA A 193 -6.26 14.66 -34.29
C ALA A 193 -5.79 14.12 -32.93
N GLN A 194 -5.93 14.92 -31.87
CA GLN A 194 -5.68 14.47 -30.49
C GLN A 194 -6.63 13.35 -30.08
N GLY A 195 -7.93 13.48 -30.33
CA GLY A 195 -8.91 12.43 -30.01
C GLY A 195 -8.62 11.09 -30.70
N VAL A 196 -8.26 11.12 -31.99
CA VAL A 196 -7.85 9.90 -32.73
C VAL A 196 -6.59 9.30 -32.12
N ARG A 197 -5.57 10.12 -31.85
CA ARG A 197 -4.32 9.65 -31.22
C ARG A 197 -4.56 9.02 -29.84
N LEU A 198 -5.45 9.59 -29.03
CA LEU A 198 -5.82 9.01 -27.73
C LEU A 198 -6.54 7.67 -27.91
N ALA A 199 -7.44 7.56 -28.89
CA ALA A 199 -8.11 6.30 -29.19
C ALA A 199 -7.13 5.20 -29.64
N ASP A 200 -6.14 5.55 -30.47
CA ASP A 200 -5.09 4.62 -30.90
C ASP A 200 -4.23 4.14 -29.72
N LEU A 201 -3.87 5.04 -28.81
CA LEU A 201 -3.13 4.68 -27.58
C LEU A 201 -3.95 3.75 -26.67
N VAL A 202 -5.25 4.00 -26.52
CA VAL A 202 -6.15 3.12 -25.78
C VAL A 202 -6.23 1.73 -26.43
N ALA A 203 -6.31 1.66 -27.76
CA ALA A 203 -6.31 0.38 -28.48
C ALA A 203 -4.99 -0.39 -28.28
N GLN A 204 -3.85 0.30 -28.33
CA GLN A 204 -2.54 -0.29 -28.03
C GLN A 204 -2.45 -0.79 -26.57
N ALA A 205 -3.01 -0.04 -25.63
CA ALA A 205 -3.10 -0.45 -24.22
C ALA A 205 -3.91 -1.73 -24.04
N GLN A 206 -5.08 -1.81 -24.68
CA GLN A 206 -5.96 -2.99 -24.64
C GLN A 206 -5.30 -4.21 -25.27
N GLN A 207 -4.59 -4.04 -26.40
CA GLN A 207 -3.84 -5.12 -27.03
C GLN A 207 -2.68 -5.59 -26.13
N ALA A 208 -1.93 -4.65 -25.53
CA ALA A 208 -0.87 -4.99 -24.59
C ALA A 208 -1.41 -5.80 -23.40
N TYR A 209 -2.56 -5.39 -22.85
CA TYR A 209 -3.26 -6.09 -21.78
C TYR A 209 -3.66 -7.51 -22.20
N ALA A 210 -4.26 -7.67 -23.39
CA ALA A 210 -4.65 -8.98 -23.92
C ALA A 210 -3.46 -9.92 -24.13
N THR A 211 -2.28 -9.38 -24.48
CA THR A 211 -1.03 -10.15 -24.59
C THR A 211 -0.31 -10.38 -23.26
N GLY A 212 -0.89 -9.97 -22.12
CA GLY A 212 -0.29 -10.13 -20.79
C GLY A 212 0.84 -9.15 -20.47
N ARG A 213 1.11 -8.16 -21.32
CA ARG A 213 2.10 -7.10 -21.09
C ARG A 213 1.51 -6.00 -20.21
N LEU A 214 1.49 -6.26 -18.90
CA LEU A 214 0.84 -5.39 -17.91
C LEU A 214 1.68 -4.15 -17.55
N THR A 215 2.96 -4.33 -17.20
CA THR A 215 3.83 -3.25 -16.67
C THR A 215 5.09 -3.03 -17.53
N GLY A 216 5.71 -1.85 -17.41
CA GLY A 216 6.90 -1.44 -18.17
C GLY A 216 6.63 -0.44 -19.31
N ALA A 217 7.68 -0.13 -20.08
CA ALA A 217 7.58 0.73 -21.26
C ALA A 217 6.87 -0.02 -22.40
N GLY A 218 5.83 0.59 -23.00
CA GLY A 218 5.03 -0.04 -24.05
C GLY A 218 4.06 -1.14 -23.55
N SER A 219 3.78 -1.17 -22.25
CA SER A 219 2.79 -2.06 -21.63
C SER A 219 1.40 -1.41 -21.55
N ALA A 220 0.40 -2.20 -21.15
CA ALA A 220 -0.96 -1.69 -20.90
C ALA A 220 -0.95 -0.50 -19.94
N ALA A 221 -0.28 -0.62 -18.79
CA ALA A 221 -0.14 0.47 -17.83
C ALA A 221 0.53 1.71 -18.45
N GLY A 222 1.63 1.52 -19.19
CA GLY A 222 2.37 2.60 -19.82
C GLY A 222 1.51 3.40 -20.80
N TRP A 223 0.76 2.73 -21.67
CA TRP A 223 -0.13 3.38 -22.63
C TRP A 223 -1.30 4.09 -21.96
N TYR A 224 -1.94 3.47 -20.95
CA TYR A 224 -3.02 4.15 -20.22
C TYR A 224 -2.51 5.39 -19.44
N LEU A 225 -1.32 5.32 -18.85
CA LEU A 225 -0.71 6.48 -18.19
C LEU A 225 -0.43 7.63 -19.18
N GLN A 226 0.03 7.32 -20.40
CA GLN A 226 0.20 8.34 -21.44
C GLN A 226 -1.12 8.98 -21.85
N VAL A 227 -2.21 8.21 -21.93
CA VAL A 227 -3.56 8.75 -22.17
C VAL A 227 -3.96 9.68 -21.03
N LEU A 228 -3.73 9.29 -19.77
CA LEU A 228 -4.06 10.11 -18.60
C LEU A 228 -3.19 11.36 -18.45
N GLN A 229 -1.96 11.36 -18.97
CA GLN A 229 -1.12 12.56 -19.03
C GLN A 229 -1.69 13.60 -20.01
N ALA A 230 -2.27 13.14 -21.12
CA ALA A 230 -2.87 14.01 -22.13
C ALA A 230 -4.32 14.40 -21.78
N ASP A 231 -5.08 13.49 -21.16
CA ASP A 231 -6.45 13.68 -20.69
C ASP A 231 -6.63 13.03 -19.30
N PRO A 232 -6.40 13.78 -18.21
CA PRO A 232 -6.55 13.26 -16.85
C PRO A 232 -7.97 12.75 -16.54
N GLY A 233 -8.98 13.24 -17.26
CA GLY A 233 -10.40 12.89 -17.10
C GLY A 233 -10.82 11.61 -17.82
N ASN A 234 -9.92 10.97 -18.57
CA ASN A 234 -10.27 9.84 -19.42
C ASN A 234 -10.74 8.60 -18.62
N ALA A 235 -12.06 8.37 -18.61
CA ALA A 235 -12.65 7.25 -17.86
C ALA A 235 -12.18 5.88 -18.36
N VAL A 236 -11.93 5.73 -19.67
CA VAL A 236 -11.48 4.47 -20.27
C VAL A 236 -10.07 4.11 -19.80
N ALA A 237 -9.16 5.09 -19.74
CA ALA A 237 -7.80 4.86 -19.27
C ALA A 237 -7.73 4.60 -17.76
N ARG A 238 -8.54 5.29 -16.95
CA ARG A 238 -8.65 5.00 -15.50
C ARG A 238 -9.12 3.57 -15.26
N HIS A 239 -10.22 3.17 -15.90
CA HIS A 239 -10.75 1.81 -15.81
C HIS A 239 -9.74 0.78 -16.34
N GLY A 240 -9.03 1.10 -17.42
CA GLY A 240 -7.96 0.25 -17.96
C GLY A 240 -6.82 0.00 -16.97
N LEU A 241 -6.40 1.04 -16.23
CA LEU A 241 -5.42 0.88 -15.14
C LEU A 241 -5.97 0.05 -13.99
N ASP A 242 -7.23 0.23 -13.61
CA ASP A 242 -7.88 -0.62 -12.60
C ASP A 242 -7.84 -2.10 -13.02
N GLN A 243 -8.14 -2.41 -14.28
CA GLN A 243 -8.05 -3.76 -14.83
C GLN A 243 -6.62 -4.32 -14.79
N VAL A 244 -5.62 -3.52 -15.15
CA VAL A 244 -4.21 -3.89 -15.05
C VAL A 244 -3.85 -4.23 -13.60
N ALA A 245 -4.24 -3.38 -12.66
CA ALA A 245 -3.90 -3.57 -11.26
C ALA A 245 -4.65 -4.77 -10.65
N SER A 246 -5.91 -5.02 -11.03
CA SER A 246 -6.61 -6.26 -10.68
C SER A 246 -5.93 -7.51 -11.25
N ALA A 247 -5.37 -7.43 -12.47
CA ALA A 247 -4.61 -8.54 -13.04
C ALA A 247 -3.30 -8.80 -12.27
N LEU A 248 -2.58 -7.74 -11.90
CA LEU A 248 -1.39 -7.85 -11.04
C LEU A 248 -1.74 -8.40 -9.66
N ALA A 249 -2.88 -8.01 -9.07
CA ALA A 249 -3.34 -8.51 -7.79
C ALA A 249 -3.64 -10.03 -7.85
N ARG A 250 -4.26 -10.51 -8.95
CA ARG A 250 -4.43 -11.95 -9.18
C ARG A 250 -3.08 -12.68 -9.29
N GLN A 251 -2.12 -12.13 -10.02
CA GLN A 251 -0.77 -12.70 -10.12
C GLN A 251 -0.07 -12.73 -8.75
N ALA A 252 -0.23 -11.68 -7.94
CA ALA A 252 0.30 -11.62 -6.59
C ALA A 252 -0.29 -12.72 -5.71
N ARG A 253 -1.62 -12.89 -5.71
CA ARG A 253 -2.30 -13.95 -4.95
C ARG A 253 -1.92 -15.35 -5.43
N GLN A 254 -1.74 -15.55 -6.73
CA GLN A 254 -1.26 -16.82 -7.27
C GLN A 254 0.18 -17.11 -6.80
N ALA A 255 1.06 -16.11 -6.79
CA ALA A 255 2.41 -16.24 -6.27
C ALA A 255 2.41 -16.54 -4.75
N LEU A 256 1.52 -15.91 -3.97
CA LEU A 256 1.33 -16.25 -2.56
C LEU A 256 0.85 -17.69 -2.38
N ALA A 257 -0.10 -18.15 -3.21
CA ALA A 257 -0.62 -19.52 -3.16
C ALA A 257 0.46 -20.56 -3.51
N SER A 258 1.42 -20.23 -4.37
CA SER A 258 2.56 -21.09 -4.69
C SER A 258 3.75 -20.93 -3.73
N GLY A 259 3.65 -20.07 -2.71
CA GLY A 259 4.74 -19.78 -1.77
C GLY A 259 5.84 -18.85 -2.32
N ASP A 260 5.69 -18.27 -3.51
CA ASP A 260 6.62 -17.27 -4.07
C ASP A 260 6.35 -15.87 -3.47
N ILE A 261 6.80 -15.69 -2.22
CA ILE A 261 6.67 -14.43 -1.49
C ILE A 261 7.36 -13.27 -2.23
N ASN A 262 8.50 -13.54 -2.88
CA ASN A 262 9.26 -12.52 -3.60
C ASN A 262 8.53 -12.09 -4.88
N GLY A 263 7.95 -13.04 -5.63
CA GLY A 263 7.06 -12.75 -6.76
C GLY A 263 5.86 -11.92 -6.35
N ALA A 264 5.16 -12.33 -5.30
CA ALA A 264 4.03 -11.58 -4.76
C ALA A 264 4.44 -10.15 -4.37
N ARG A 265 5.57 -9.98 -3.67
CA ARG A 265 6.10 -8.67 -3.28
C ARG A 265 6.38 -7.77 -4.48
N ARG A 266 6.99 -8.30 -5.54
CA ARG A 266 7.24 -7.54 -6.78
C ARG A 266 5.93 -7.02 -7.38
N GLN A 267 4.90 -7.87 -7.46
CA GLN A 267 3.61 -7.46 -8.03
C GLN A 267 2.89 -6.41 -7.17
N VAL A 268 2.87 -6.61 -5.83
CA VAL A 268 2.31 -5.62 -4.89
C VAL A 268 3.02 -4.27 -5.01
N GLN A 269 4.35 -4.27 -5.13
CA GLN A 269 5.11 -3.05 -5.30
C GLN A 269 4.82 -2.35 -6.63
N GLN A 270 4.64 -3.10 -7.72
CA GLN A 270 4.24 -2.53 -9.02
C GLN A 270 2.85 -1.89 -8.95
N ILE A 271 1.91 -2.51 -8.24
CA ILE A 271 0.60 -1.90 -8.00
C ILE A 271 0.77 -0.60 -7.20
N ALA A 272 1.56 -0.63 -6.12
CA ALA A 272 1.78 0.53 -5.27
C ALA A 272 2.45 1.70 -6.00
N THR A 273 3.34 1.43 -6.98
CA THR A 273 3.96 2.49 -7.79
C THR A 273 3.05 3.03 -8.87
N LEU A 274 2.23 2.18 -9.49
CA LEU A 274 1.29 2.60 -10.54
C LEU A 274 0.06 3.30 -9.98
N MET A 275 -0.48 2.79 -8.87
CA MET A 275 -1.75 3.21 -8.28
C MET A 275 -1.68 3.18 -6.74
N PRO A 276 -1.04 4.19 -6.11
CA PRO A 276 -0.90 4.25 -4.66
C PRO A 276 -2.25 4.26 -3.90
N SER A 277 -3.30 4.81 -4.53
CA SER A 277 -4.63 4.95 -3.95
C SER A 277 -5.61 3.85 -4.35
N GLN A 278 -5.12 2.68 -4.80
CA GLN A 278 -6.01 1.57 -5.16
C GLN A 278 -6.64 0.93 -3.91
N ALA A 279 -7.95 0.64 -3.99
CA ALA A 279 -8.74 0.12 -2.88
C ALA A 279 -8.24 -1.23 -2.32
N ASP A 280 -7.80 -2.14 -3.19
CA ASP A 280 -7.41 -3.50 -2.79
C ASP A 280 -5.97 -3.62 -2.25
N LEU A 281 -5.16 -2.56 -2.42
CA LEU A 281 -3.72 -2.59 -2.10
C LEU A 281 -3.44 -2.87 -0.61
N PRO A 282 -4.14 -2.24 0.36
CA PRO A 282 -3.92 -2.53 1.79
C PRO A 282 -4.22 -3.98 2.18
N ALA A 283 -5.30 -4.56 1.62
CA ALA A 283 -5.65 -5.95 1.87
C ALA A 283 -4.57 -6.89 1.31
N LEU A 284 -4.09 -6.62 0.10
CA LEU A 284 -3.03 -7.42 -0.52
C LEU A 284 -1.69 -7.31 0.22
N GLN A 285 -1.36 -6.13 0.77
CA GLN A 285 -0.19 -5.93 1.63
C GLN A 285 -0.31 -6.73 2.93
N ALA A 286 -1.51 -6.79 3.53
CA ALA A 286 -1.77 -7.60 4.72
C ALA A 286 -1.64 -9.10 4.43
N GLU A 287 -2.16 -9.58 3.30
CA GLU A 287 -2.01 -10.96 2.81
C GLU A 287 -0.51 -11.31 2.60
N LEU A 288 0.27 -10.41 1.99
CA LEU A 288 1.71 -10.60 1.81
C LEU A 288 2.45 -10.66 3.16
N ALA A 289 2.11 -9.76 4.10
CA ALA A 289 2.74 -9.71 5.41
C ALA A 289 2.39 -10.92 6.29
N SER A 290 1.17 -11.45 6.21
CA SER A 290 0.79 -12.69 6.91
C SER A 290 1.51 -13.90 6.32
N SER A 291 1.55 -14.02 4.99
CA SER A 291 2.24 -15.12 4.29
C SER A 291 3.75 -15.10 4.56
N ALA A 292 4.38 -13.92 4.54
CA ALA A 292 5.79 -13.76 4.87
C ALA A 292 6.10 -14.16 6.33
N ARG A 293 5.23 -13.78 7.29
CA ARG A 293 5.36 -14.21 8.69
C ARG A 293 5.22 -15.72 8.84
N ALA A 294 4.25 -16.33 8.19
CA ALA A 294 4.06 -17.78 8.21
C ALA A 294 5.28 -18.52 7.63
N ALA A 295 5.82 -18.06 6.51
CA ALA A 295 7.04 -18.61 5.91
C ALA A 295 8.25 -18.50 6.86
N GLN A 296 8.41 -17.35 7.53
CA GLN A 296 9.49 -17.15 8.50
C GLN A 296 9.34 -18.05 9.74
N GLN A 297 8.11 -18.24 10.22
CA GLN A 297 7.82 -19.15 11.33
C GLN A 297 8.13 -20.60 10.95
N ALA A 298 7.69 -21.05 9.77
CA ALA A 298 7.98 -22.39 9.26
C ALA A 298 9.49 -22.62 9.11
N LEU A 299 10.23 -21.62 8.61
CA LEU A 299 11.69 -21.67 8.53
C LEU A 299 12.33 -21.81 9.93
N THR A 300 11.91 -20.99 10.89
CA THR A 300 12.41 -21.06 12.27
C THR A 300 12.13 -22.42 12.91
N GLN A 301 10.93 -22.96 12.72
CA GLN A 301 10.56 -24.29 13.22
C GLN A 301 11.41 -25.39 12.56
N LYS A 302 11.67 -25.29 11.26
CA LYS A 302 12.51 -26.26 10.53
C LYS A 302 13.96 -26.25 11.03
N LEU A 303 14.52 -25.07 11.30
CA LEU A 303 15.86 -24.92 11.88
C LEU A 303 15.92 -25.47 13.31
N ALA A 304 14.88 -25.24 14.12
CA ALA A 304 14.79 -25.80 15.47
C ALA A 304 14.66 -27.33 15.46
N ALA A 305 13.89 -27.88 14.53
CA ALA A 305 13.77 -29.32 14.32
C ALA A 305 15.10 -29.94 13.87
N ALA A 306 15.85 -29.27 12.98
CA ALA A 306 17.18 -29.72 12.59
C ALA A 306 18.14 -29.76 13.80
N ALA A 307 18.11 -28.74 14.66
CA ALA A 307 18.91 -28.70 15.88
C ALA A 307 18.52 -29.81 16.89
N SER A 308 17.22 -30.10 17.04
CA SER A 308 16.76 -31.19 17.93
C SER A 308 17.15 -32.56 17.39
N LEU A 309 17.16 -32.77 16.07
CA LEU A 309 17.68 -34.00 15.45
C LEU A 309 19.17 -34.21 15.73
N ILE A 310 19.98 -33.14 15.76
CA ILE A 310 21.37 -33.23 16.21
C ILE A 310 21.43 -33.73 17.66
N ALA A 311 20.66 -33.11 18.56
CA ALA A 311 20.64 -33.47 19.98
C ALA A 311 20.16 -34.92 20.21
N ALA A 312 19.26 -35.43 19.35
CA ALA A 312 18.79 -36.80 19.37
C ALA A 312 19.75 -37.81 18.68
N GLY A 313 20.85 -37.36 18.09
CA GLY A 313 21.81 -38.21 17.37
C GLY A 313 21.42 -38.59 15.94
N HIS A 314 20.32 -38.03 15.41
CA HIS A 314 19.84 -38.23 14.04
C HIS A 314 20.56 -37.30 13.05
N ILE A 315 21.87 -37.51 12.90
CA ILE A 315 22.76 -36.60 12.16
C ILE A 315 22.59 -36.76 10.64
N THR A 316 22.82 -37.97 10.13
CA THR A 316 22.70 -38.35 8.70
C THR A 316 21.69 -39.48 8.48
N THR A 317 21.12 -40.02 9.55
CA THR A 317 20.16 -41.11 9.53
C THR A 317 18.95 -40.80 10.40
N PRO A 318 17.72 -41.12 9.95
CA PRO A 318 17.38 -41.72 8.66
C PRO A 318 17.51 -40.72 7.50
N ALA A 319 17.86 -41.21 6.31
CA ALA A 319 17.97 -40.38 5.11
C ALA A 319 16.62 -39.76 4.73
N GLY A 320 16.63 -38.48 4.37
CA GLY A 320 15.44 -37.66 4.09
C GLY A 320 14.79 -37.04 5.32
N ALA A 321 15.23 -37.40 6.53
CA ALA A 321 14.67 -36.92 7.80
C ALA A 321 15.75 -36.63 8.85
N SER A 322 17.01 -36.48 8.43
CA SER A 322 18.11 -36.17 9.34
C SER A 322 18.33 -34.67 9.52
N ALA A 323 19.14 -34.30 10.51
CA ALA A 323 19.56 -32.92 10.71
C ALA A 323 20.23 -32.33 9.46
N LEU A 324 21.11 -33.11 8.81
CA LEU A 324 21.76 -32.74 7.55
C LEU A 324 20.72 -32.40 6.47
N ASP A 325 19.72 -33.25 6.27
CA ASP A 325 18.70 -33.07 5.24
C ASP A 325 17.90 -31.77 5.47
N LEU A 326 17.49 -31.50 6.72
CA LEU A 326 16.74 -30.29 7.03
C LEU A 326 17.55 -29.01 6.80
N TYR A 327 18.82 -28.98 7.21
CA TYR A 327 19.69 -27.83 6.94
C TYR A 327 19.97 -27.64 5.44
N GLN A 328 20.18 -28.72 4.69
CA GLN A 328 20.33 -28.64 3.24
C GLN A 328 19.07 -28.13 2.55
N GLN A 329 17.89 -28.57 2.96
CA GLN A 329 16.62 -28.05 2.44
C GLN A 329 16.44 -26.56 2.72
N VAL A 330 16.89 -26.07 3.89
CA VAL A 330 16.91 -24.64 4.18
C VAL A 330 17.85 -23.91 3.23
N LEU A 331 19.06 -24.42 3.01
CA LEU A 331 20.05 -23.80 2.11
C LEU A 331 19.66 -23.86 0.63
N GLN A 332 18.86 -24.84 0.22
CA GLN A 332 18.28 -24.87 -1.12
C GLN A 332 17.28 -23.72 -1.33
N ALA A 333 16.51 -23.37 -0.30
CA ALA A 333 15.56 -22.26 -0.34
C ALA A 333 16.24 -20.90 -0.12
N ASP A 334 17.26 -20.85 0.74
CA ASP A 334 18.03 -19.66 1.10
C ASP A 334 19.52 -20.01 1.26
N PRO A 335 20.31 -19.94 0.17
CA PRO A 335 21.74 -20.25 0.20
C PRO A 335 22.55 -19.36 1.16
N GLY A 336 22.04 -18.17 1.48
CA GLY A 336 22.66 -17.19 2.39
C GLY A 336 22.31 -17.39 3.86
N ASN A 337 21.54 -18.43 4.21
CA ASN A 337 21.07 -18.62 5.58
C ASN A 337 22.22 -18.97 6.54
N SER A 338 22.71 -17.99 7.29
CA SER A 338 23.83 -18.16 8.21
C SER A 338 23.58 -19.18 9.32
N VAL A 339 22.33 -19.30 9.79
CA VAL A 339 21.94 -20.27 10.83
C VAL A 339 22.02 -21.70 10.29
N ALA A 340 21.58 -21.94 9.06
CA ALA A 340 21.70 -23.25 8.43
C ALA A 340 23.15 -23.61 8.09
N GLN A 341 23.96 -22.65 7.65
CA GLN A 341 25.40 -22.84 7.42
C GLN A 341 26.12 -23.21 8.74
N ALA A 342 25.84 -22.50 9.83
CA ALA A 342 26.34 -22.86 11.16
C ALA A 342 25.82 -24.24 11.60
N GLY A 343 24.56 -24.54 11.30
CA GLY A 343 23.96 -25.87 11.49
C GLY A 343 24.75 -27.00 10.83
N LEU A 344 25.18 -26.82 9.57
CA LEU A 344 26.03 -27.80 8.88
C LEU A 344 27.39 -27.99 9.54
N ALA A 345 27.98 -26.93 10.13
CA ALA A 345 29.19 -27.07 10.93
C ALA A 345 28.95 -27.91 12.19
N HIS A 346 27.80 -27.73 12.86
CA HIS A 346 27.40 -28.59 13.99
C HIS A 346 27.17 -30.05 13.57
N VAL A 347 26.57 -30.29 12.39
CA VAL A 347 26.45 -31.63 11.80
C VAL A 347 27.83 -32.26 11.59
N ALA A 348 28.79 -31.53 11.00
CA ALA A 348 30.15 -32.01 10.80
C ALA A 348 30.83 -32.37 12.13
N THR A 349 30.68 -31.53 13.16
CA THR A 349 31.21 -31.81 14.50
C THR A 349 30.57 -33.06 15.12
N ALA A 350 29.26 -33.24 14.98
CA ALA A 350 28.58 -34.43 15.47
C ALA A 350 29.07 -35.71 14.75
N LEU A 351 29.31 -35.65 13.44
CA LEU A 351 29.90 -36.75 12.67
C LEU A 351 31.31 -37.10 13.15
N MET A 352 32.15 -36.10 13.47
CA MET A 352 33.49 -36.32 14.03
C MET A 352 33.43 -36.98 15.41
N VAL A 353 32.47 -36.61 16.26
CA VAL A 353 32.25 -37.27 17.56
C VAL A 353 31.82 -38.72 17.37
N GLN A 354 30.89 -39.00 16.46
CA GLN A 354 30.48 -40.38 16.13
C GLN A 354 31.64 -41.19 15.56
N ALA A 355 32.50 -40.58 14.72
CA ALA A 355 33.67 -41.23 14.17
C ALA A 355 34.67 -41.65 15.26
N HIS A 356 34.92 -40.79 16.25
CA HIS A 356 35.76 -41.17 17.40
C HIS A 356 35.15 -42.34 18.17
N ALA A 357 33.85 -42.33 18.43
CA ALA A 357 33.19 -43.45 19.13
C ALA A 357 33.30 -44.77 18.36
N GLN A 358 33.18 -44.75 17.02
CA GLN A 358 33.37 -45.94 16.19
C GLN A 358 34.83 -46.42 16.18
N ALA A 359 35.79 -45.49 16.16
CA ALA A 359 37.21 -45.82 16.26
C ALA A 359 37.55 -46.46 17.62
N ASP A 360 36.99 -45.94 18.72
CA ASP A 360 37.14 -46.50 20.06
C ASP A 360 36.50 -47.90 20.18
N ALA A 361 35.45 -48.16 19.41
CA ALA A 361 34.85 -49.49 19.28
C ALA A 361 35.63 -50.44 18.35
N GLY A 362 36.69 -49.95 17.70
CA GLY A 362 37.54 -50.71 16.76
C GLY A 362 37.05 -50.72 15.31
N ASP A 363 35.92 -50.09 15.00
CA ASP A 363 35.41 -49.94 13.63
C ASP A 363 36.02 -48.71 12.94
N PHE A 364 37.28 -48.85 12.56
CA PHE A 364 38.00 -47.80 11.82
C PHE A 364 37.42 -47.54 10.42
N GLY A 365 36.65 -48.49 9.86
CA GLY A 365 35.99 -48.34 8.57
C GLY A 365 34.83 -47.36 8.65
N ALA A 366 33.91 -47.60 9.59
CA ALA A 366 32.78 -46.71 9.87
C ALA A 366 33.27 -45.32 10.32
N ALA A 367 34.29 -45.27 11.19
CA ALA A 367 34.90 -44.01 11.61
C ALA A 367 35.41 -43.18 10.42
N ARG A 368 36.10 -43.82 9.45
CA ARG A 368 36.59 -43.13 8.27
C ARG A 368 35.45 -42.58 7.40
N GLN A 369 34.40 -43.38 7.18
CA GLN A 369 33.24 -42.94 6.38
C GLN A 369 32.57 -41.70 6.99
N LEU A 370 32.42 -41.65 8.32
CA LEU A 370 31.86 -40.49 9.02
C LEU A 370 32.74 -39.25 8.89
N LEU A 371 34.07 -39.38 8.99
CA LEU A 371 35.00 -38.26 8.76
C LEU A 371 34.98 -37.78 7.30
N ASP A 372 34.81 -38.68 6.34
CA ASP A 372 34.71 -38.30 4.93
C ASP A 372 33.39 -37.56 4.64
N GLN A 373 32.28 -37.93 5.30
CA GLN A 373 31.04 -37.14 5.26
C GLN A 373 31.24 -35.76 5.89
N ALA A 374 31.87 -35.66 7.06
CA ALA A 374 32.19 -34.37 7.68
C ALA A 374 33.05 -33.49 6.77
N ALA A 375 33.97 -34.07 6.00
CA ALA A 375 34.80 -33.37 5.03
C ALA A 375 34.02 -32.74 3.88
N THR A 376 32.87 -33.29 3.50
CA THR A 376 32.00 -32.66 2.48
C THR A 376 31.34 -31.38 2.97
N LEU A 377 31.16 -31.24 4.29
CA LEU A 377 30.50 -30.09 4.91
C LEU A 377 31.51 -29.02 5.33
N THR A 378 32.64 -29.43 5.90
CA THR A 378 33.69 -28.53 6.41
C THR A 378 35.10 -28.97 5.97
N PRO A 379 35.40 -28.91 4.66
CA PRO A 379 36.63 -29.47 4.08
C PRO A 379 37.93 -28.85 4.62
N HIS A 380 37.88 -27.62 5.12
CA HIS A 380 39.03 -26.86 5.64
C HIS A 380 39.03 -26.70 7.16
N SER A 381 38.23 -27.49 7.89
CA SER A 381 38.21 -27.39 9.36
C SER A 381 39.46 -28.00 10.00
N VAL A 382 40.02 -27.28 10.98
CA VAL A 382 41.15 -27.77 11.78
C VAL A 382 40.74 -28.97 12.62
N GLU A 383 39.49 -29.00 13.11
CA GLU A 383 38.98 -30.13 13.89
C GLU A 383 38.95 -31.42 13.06
N LEU A 384 38.58 -31.36 11.78
CA LEU A 384 38.56 -32.53 10.89
C LEU A 384 39.97 -33.07 10.63
N ALA A 385 40.95 -32.18 10.42
CA ALA A 385 42.34 -32.58 10.28
C ALA A 385 42.84 -33.30 11.54
N ALA A 386 42.52 -32.76 12.72
CA ALA A 386 42.86 -33.37 14.00
C ALA A 386 42.16 -34.73 14.20
N ALA A 387 40.88 -34.84 13.86
CA ALA A 387 40.12 -36.09 13.96
C ALA A 387 40.69 -37.19 13.04
N ARG A 388 41.06 -36.84 11.80
CA ARG A 388 41.72 -37.77 10.86
C ARG A 388 43.08 -38.23 11.37
N ALA A 389 43.89 -37.32 11.93
CA ALA A 389 45.18 -37.67 12.51
C ALA A 389 45.04 -38.63 13.70
N ARG A 390 44.07 -38.38 14.60
CA ARG A 390 43.76 -39.27 15.72
C ARG A 390 43.32 -40.66 15.25
N LEU A 391 42.46 -40.74 14.24
CA LEU A 391 42.04 -42.01 13.66
C LEU A 391 43.23 -42.80 13.08
N ALA A 392 44.13 -42.13 12.37
CA ALA A 392 45.34 -42.76 11.82
C ALA A 392 46.25 -43.30 12.94
N HIS A 393 46.42 -42.53 14.02
CA HIS A 393 47.21 -42.94 15.18
C HIS A 393 46.58 -44.12 15.93
N ALA A 394 45.27 -44.08 16.19
CA ALA A 394 44.54 -45.17 16.83
C ALA A 394 44.63 -46.47 16.02
N ARG A 395 44.52 -46.38 14.68
CA ARG A 395 44.70 -47.53 13.79
C ARG A 395 46.13 -48.06 13.81
N ALA A 396 47.14 -47.19 13.78
CA ALA A 396 48.55 -47.57 13.84
C ALA A 396 48.88 -48.30 15.15
N GLN A 397 48.38 -47.80 16.29
CA GLN A 397 48.52 -48.44 17.60
C GLN A 397 47.86 -49.83 17.65
N ALA A 398 46.66 -49.97 17.09
CA ALA A 398 45.98 -51.26 17.00
C ALA A 398 46.75 -52.27 16.14
N SER A 399 47.40 -51.82 15.07
CA SER A 399 48.24 -52.68 14.21
C SER A 399 49.65 -52.97 14.75
N ALA A 400 50.19 -52.12 15.63
CA ALA A 400 51.52 -52.29 16.22
C ALA A 400 51.55 -53.24 17.43
N GLN A 401 50.38 -53.67 17.92
CA GLN A 401 50.28 -54.74 18.90
C GLN A 401 50.45 -56.10 18.19
N PRO A 402 51.47 -56.91 18.52
CA PRO A 402 51.63 -58.22 17.92
C PRO A 402 50.40 -59.07 18.23
N ALA A 403 49.86 -59.74 17.20
CA ALA A 403 48.86 -60.78 17.35
C ALA A 403 49.44 -61.90 18.21
N GLN A 404 49.20 -61.85 19.52
CA GLN A 404 49.40 -62.98 20.42
C GLN A 404 48.23 -63.94 20.22
N PRO A 405 48.45 -65.17 19.73
CA PRO A 405 47.41 -66.20 19.74
C PRO A 405 47.13 -66.52 21.21
N GLY A 406 46.03 -66.00 21.75
CA GLY A 406 45.61 -66.24 23.13
C GLY A 406 45.32 -65.01 24.00
N ARG A 407 45.22 -63.79 23.46
CA ARG A 407 44.57 -62.71 24.24
C ARG A 407 43.06 -62.90 24.26
N LEU A 408 42.61 -63.61 25.28
CA LEU A 408 41.33 -63.37 25.93
C LEU A 408 41.10 -61.85 26.04
N ALA A 409 39.84 -61.46 25.84
CA ALA A 409 39.28 -60.12 26.01
C ALA A 409 40.03 -59.26 27.06
N PRO A 410 40.13 -57.92 26.86
CA PRO A 410 40.81 -57.02 27.81
C PRO A 410 40.36 -57.40 29.22
N ALA A 411 41.29 -57.90 30.04
CA ALA A 411 41.03 -58.70 31.25
C ALA A 411 39.58 -58.59 31.69
N ALA A 412 38.74 -59.49 31.18
CA ALA A 412 37.30 -59.35 31.29
C ALA A 412 36.99 -59.17 32.78
N VAL A 413 36.49 -57.99 33.16
CA VAL A 413 36.09 -57.68 34.53
C VAL A 413 35.30 -58.91 35.03
N PRO A 414 35.76 -59.61 36.08
CA PRO A 414 35.13 -60.82 36.55
C PRO A 414 33.61 -60.64 36.62
N PRO A 415 32.79 -61.62 36.20
CA PRO A 415 31.34 -61.45 36.12
C PRO A 415 30.72 -60.96 37.45
N ALA A 416 31.32 -61.35 38.58
CA ALA A 416 30.97 -60.85 39.91
C ALA A 416 31.21 -59.33 40.08
N GLN A 417 32.36 -58.79 39.64
CA GLN A 417 32.65 -57.36 39.69
C GLN A 417 31.75 -56.56 38.73
N ARG A 418 31.42 -57.11 37.56
CA ARG A 418 30.48 -56.49 36.62
C ARG A 418 29.06 -56.40 37.19
N GLN A 419 28.59 -57.45 37.86
CA GLN A 419 27.31 -57.42 38.58
C GLN A 419 27.30 -56.41 39.73
N GLN A 420 28.41 -56.30 40.47
CA GLN A 420 28.56 -55.27 41.51
C GLN A 420 28.53 -53.85 40.94
N ALA A 421 29.21 -53.61 39.82
CA ALA A 421 29.17 -52.32 39.13
C ALA A 421 27.76 -51.97 38.64
N LEU A 422 27.01 -52.94 38.10
CA LEU A 422 25.60 -52.75 37.72
C LEU A 422 24.71 -52.41 38.93
N ALA A 423 24.91 -53.09 40.06
CA ALA A 423 24.18 -52.79 41.30
C ALA A 423 24.48 -51.37 41.81
N LEU A 424 25.73 -50.91 41.70
CA LEU A 424 26.11 -49.53 42.02
C LEU A 424 25.45 -48.51 41.08
N VAL A 425 25.39 -48.80 39.77
CA VAL A 425 24.69 -47.96 38.79
C VAL A 425 23.21 -47.82 39.13
N GLN A 426 22.54 -48.92 39.49
CA GLN A 426 21.13 -48.88 39.91
C GLN A 426 20.93 -48.04 41.17
N ARG A 427 21.81 -48.18 42.16
CA ARG A 427 21.81 -47.33 43.37
C ARG A 427 22.06 -45.86 43.04
N ALA A 428 22.96 -45.58 42.10
CA ALA A 428 23.26 -44.21 41.64
C ALA A 428 22.06 -43.57 40.94
N GLN A 429 21.34 -44.32 40.10
CA GLN A 429 20.10 -43.86 39.46
C GLN A 429 19.02 -43.56 40.50
N ALA A 430 18.85 -44.43 41.50
CA ALA A 430 17.92 -44.18 42.60
C ALA A 430 18.31 -42.94 43.43
N ALA A 431 19.59 -42.72 43.68
CA ALA A 431 20.09 -41.52 44.35
C ALA A 431 19.82 -40.26 43.51
N ALA A 432 20.07 -40.30 42.20
CA ALA A 432 19.79 -39.19 41.30
C ALA A 432 18.28 -38.86 41.24
N ALA A 433 17.42 -39.88 41.23
CA ALA A 433 15.97 -39.71 41.23
C ALA A 433 15.45 -39.05 42.52
N ARG A 434 16.13 -39.24 43.65
CA ARG A 434 15.82 -38.55 44.92
C ARG A 434 16.38 -37.13 44.99
N GLY A 435 17.30 -36.77 44.08
CA GLY A 435 18.02 -35.49 44.10
C GLY A 435 19.33 -35.51 44.90
N ASP A 436 19.79 -36.70 45.32
CA ASP A 436 21.04 -36.92 46.05
C ASP A 436 22.24 -36.88 45.10
N PHE A 437 22.46 -35.75 44.42
CA PHE A 437 23.44 -35.65 43.32
C PHE A 437 24.89 -35.71 43.81
N LEU A 438 25.22 -34.90 44.83
CA LEU A 438 26.57 -34.78 45.43
C LEU A 438 26.60 -35.06 46.94
N LEU A 439 25.43 -35.03 47.58
CA LEU A 439 25.27 -35.24 49.02
C LEU A 439 24.25 -36.37 49.25
N PRO A 440 24.42 -37.21 50.29
CA PRO A 440 25.55 -37.27 51.21
C PRO A 440 26.80 -37.98 50.60
N PRO A 441 28.02 -37.68 51.08
CA PRO A 441 29.25 -38.25 50.53
C PRO A 441 29.28 -39.77 50.62
N GLY A 442 29.73 -40.44 49.57
CA GLY A 442 29.84 -41.90 49.47
C GLY A 442 28.55 -42.62 49.07
N ALA A 443 27.39 -41.97 49.21
CA ALA A 443 26.08 -42.49 48.76
C ALA A 443 25.39 -41.60 47.71
N SER A 444 26.03 -40.50 47.32
CA SER A 444 25.56 -39.62 46.26
C SER A 444 25.59 -40.32 44.90
N ALA A 445 24.75 -39.86 43.97
CA ALA A 445 24.71 -40.39 42.61
C ALA A 445 26.08 -40.29 41.93
N PHE A 446 26.77 -39.15 42.11
CA PHE A 446 28.11 -38.93 41.58
C PHE A 446 29.13 -39.94 42.14
N ASP A 447 29.16 -40.14 43.46
CA ASP A 447 30.09 -41.08 44.10
C ASP A 447 29.83 -42.52 43.70
N LEU A 448 28.55 -42.92 43.64
CA LEU A 448 28.16 -44.28 43.26
C LEU A 448 28.51 -44.60 41.81
N TYR A 449 28.34 -43.66 40.88
CA TYR A 449 28.81 -43.86 39.51
C TYR A 449 30.33 -43.91 39.40
N ARG A 450 31.07 -43.07 40.15
CA ARG A 450 32.53 -43.15 40.18
C ARG A 450 33.02 -44.48 40.75
N GLN A 451 32.39 -44.97 41.81
CA GLN A 451 32.68 -46.31 42.37
C GLN A 451 32.39 -47.40 41.34
N ALA A 452 31.27 -47.31 40.60
CA ALA A 452 30.96 -48.25 39.52
C ALA A 452 32.03 -48.24 38.42
N LEU A 453 32.56 -47.07 38.04
CA LEU A 453 33.66 -46.96 37.07
C LEU A 453 35.00 -47.44 37.61
N ASN A 454 35.24 -47.36 38.91
CA ASN A 454 36.43 -47.94 39.51
C ASN A 454 36.40 -49.48 39.49
N LEU A 455 35.20 -50.09 39.57
CA LEU A 455 35.00 -51.54 39.44
C LEU A 455 34.96 -52.01 37.98
N ASP A 456 34.33 -51.23 37.11
CA ASP A 456 34.24 -51.49 35.67
C ASP A 456 34.42 -50.19 34.89
N GLY A 457 35.67 -49.88 34.53
CA GLY A 457 36.01 -48.71 33.73
C GLY A 457 35.39 -48.71 32.33
N THR A 458 34.90 -49.86 31.86
CA THR A 458 34.24 -50.00 30.56
C THR A 458 32.72 -49.84 30.63
N SER A 459 32.14 -49.70 31.83
CA SER A 459 30.69 -49.56 32.00
C SER A 459 30.15 -48.32 31.27
N HIS A 460 29.42 -48.54 30.18
CA HIS A 460 28.76 -47.48 29.43
C HIS A 460 27.66 -46.81 30.27
N ALA A 461 26.91 -47.61 31.05
CA ALA A 461 25.82 -47.11 31.88
C ALA A 461 26.31 -46.14 32.97
N ALA A 462 27.46 -46.43 33.60
CA ALA A 462 28.04 -45.55 34.61
C ALA A 462 28.59 -44.24 34.00
N ARG A 463 29.23 -44.31 32.81
CA ARG A 463 29.70 -43.12 32.08
C ARG A 463 28.55 -42.23 31.62
N ALA A 464 27.52 -42.83 31.01
CA ALA A 464 26.33 -42.11 30.58
C ALA A 464 25.60 -41.48 31.79
N GLY A 465 25.51 -42.20 32.91
CA GLY A 465 24.95 -41.69 34.15
C GLY A 465 25.67 -40.44 34.68
N LEU A 466 27.00 -40.45 34.74
CA LEU A 466 27.81 -39.29 35.14
C LEU A 466 27.64 -38.10 34.19
N GLN A 467 27.62 -38.35 32.88
CA GLN A 467 27.44 -37.30 31.88
C GLN A 467 26.05 -36.65 31.96
N ALA A 468 25.03 -37.39 32.38
CA ALA A 468 23.66 -36.88 32.51
C ALA A 468 23.40 -36.10 33.82
N LEU A 469 24.25 -36.28 34.86
CA LEU A 469 24.03 -35.67 36.18
C LEU A 469 23.83 -34.14 36.16
N PRO A 470 24.62 -33.33 35.41
CA PRO A 470 24.41 -31.88 35.39
C PRO A 470 23.03 -31.51 34.84
N GLN A 471 22.57 -32.20 33.79
CA GLN A 471 21.26 -31.93 33.20
C GLN A 471 20.13 -32.34 34.15
N LEU A 472 20.27 -33.46 34.86
CA LEU A 472 19.32 -33.90 35.87
C LEU A 472 19.25 -32.91 37.04
N ALA A 473 20.39 -32.38 37.48
CA ALA A 473 20.44 -31.33 38.52
C ALA A 473 19.78 -30.03 38.03
N ALA A 474 20.03 -29.60 36.79
CA ALA A 474 19.37 -28.44 36.19
C ALA A 474 17.84 -28.61 36.12
N ASN A 475 17.37 -29.79 35.68
CA ASN A 475 15.94 -30.10 35.63
C ASN A 475 15.32 -30.10 37.03
N ALA A 476 16.02 -30.67 38.03
CA ALA A 476 15.56 -30.65 39.42
C ALA A 476 15.50 -29.22 40.00
N THR A 477 16.45 -28.34 39.66
CA THR A 477 16.39 -26.92 40.01
C THR A 477 15.18 -26.24 39.39
N ALA A 478 14.94 -26.45 38.09
CA ALA A 478 13.80 -25.87 37.39
C ALA A 478 12.46 -26.34 37.99
N GLN A 479 12.35 -27.64 38.31
CA GLN A 479 11.16 -28.21 38.94
C GLN A 479 10.93 -27.62 40.34
N ALA A 480 11.97 -27.55 41.18
CA ALA A 480 11.84 -26.99 42.53
C ALA A 480 11.46 -25.50 42.52
N LEU A 481 11.94 -24.73 41.53
CA LEU A 481 11.51 -23.34 41.32
C LEU A 481 10.04 -23.26 40.90
N HIS A 482 9.61 -24.14 40.00
CA HIS A 482 8.22 -24.22 39.55
C HIS A 482 7.27 -24.57 40.70
N ASP A 483 7.66 -25.53 41.54
CA ASP A 483 6.89 -25.99 42.70
C ASP A 483 6.94 -25.02 43.89
N GLY A 484 7.66 -23.89 43.77
CA GLY A 484 7.83 -22.89 44.83
C GLY A 484 8.68 -23.36 46.02
N GLN A 485 9.41 -24.47 45.90
CA GLN A 485 10.26 -25.04 46.93
C GLN A 485 11.64 -24.37 46.93
N LEU A 486 11.71 -23.10 47.35
CA LEU A 486 12.90 -22.25 47.19
C LEU A 486 14.17 -22.80 47.85
N GLU A 487 14.07 -23.36 49.05
CA GLU A 487 15.20 -23.99 49.75
C GLU A 487 15.72 -25.23 48.99
N ARG A 488 14.80 -26.06 48.47
CA ARG A 488 15.18 -27.20 47.64
C ARG A 488 15.84 -26.74 46.33
N ALA A 489 15.30 -25.71 45.70
CA ALA A 489 15.86 -25.12 44.48
C ALA A 489 17.29 -24.60 44.71
N ALA A 490 17.55 -23.98 45.87
CA ALA A 490 18.88 -23.52 46.27
C ALA A 490 19.88 -24.68 46.36
N VAL A 491 19.51 -25.77 47.04
CA VAL A 491 20.36 -26.98 47.14
C VAL A 491 20.62 -27.61 45.78
N MET A 492 19.58 -27.75 44.94
CA MET A 492 19.74 -28.33 43.58
C MET A 492 20.60 -27.44 42.69
N LEU A 493 20.43 -26.12 42.77
CA LEU A 493 21.25 -25.16 42.03
C LEU A 493 22.72 -25.23 42.45
N GLN A 494 23.00 -25.41 43.74
CA GLN A 494 24.36 -25.58 44.23
C GLN A 494 24.99 -26.88 43.69
N ASN A 495 24.24 -27.98 43.68
CA ASN A 495 24.66 -29.23 43.06
C ASN A 495 24.94 -29.05 41.55
N TYR A 496 24.06 -28.35 40.84
CA TYR A 496 24.22 -28.05 39.42
C TYR A 496 25.47 -27.19 39.16
N ALA A 497 25.71 -26.16 39.97
CA ALA A 497 26.88 -25.29 39.84
C ALA A 497 28.20 -26.03 40.07
N GLN A 498 28.21 -27.01 40.98
CA GLN A 498 29.38 -27.86 41.23
C GLN A 498 29.60 -28.90 40.12
N LEU A 499 28.53 -29.44 39.54
CA LEU A 499 28.59 -30.42 38.45
C LEU A 499 28.93 -29.79 37.09
N ALA A 500 28.53 -28.55 36.84
CA ALA A 500 28.78 -27.81 35.60
C ALA A 500 29.23 -26.36 35.88
N PRO A 501 30.46 -26.18 36.39
CA PRO A 501 31.01 -24.86 36.70
C PRO A 501 31.10 -24.00 35.44
N GLY A 502 30.69 -22.73 35.55
CA GLY A 502 30.73 -21.77 34.44
C GLY A 502 29.65 -21.94 33.37
N SER A 503 28.70 -22.86 33.53
CA SER A 503 27.58 -22.98 32.59
C SER A 503 26.64 -21.78 32.68
N ALA A 504 26.20 -21.25 31.52
CA ALA A 504 25.30 -20.09 31.46
C ALA A 504 23.96 -20.33 32.19
N GLY A 505 23.55 -21.59 32.34
CA GLY A 505 22.37 -21.98 33.10
C GLY A 505 22.46 -21.64 34.59
N VAL A 506 23.66 -21.65 35.20
CA VAL A 506 23.84 -21.36 36.63
C VAL A 506 23.46 -19.92 36.94
N ALA A 507 24.00 -18.96 36.18
CA ALA A 507 23.69 -17.54 36.36
C ALA A 507 22.19 -17.25 36.17
N ARG A 508 21.57 -17.89 35.16
CA ARG A 508 20.13 -17.77 34.93
C ARG A 508 19.30 -18.30 36.11
N PHE A 509 19.63 -19.46 36.65
CA PHE A 509 18.90 -20.04 37.79
C PHE A 509 19.16 -19.28 39.10
N GLN A 510 20.36 -18.72 39.30
CA GLN A 510 20.67 -17.85 40.44
C GLN A 510 19.77 -16.61 40.44
N HIS A 511 19.66 -15.93 39.29
CA HIS A 511 18.77 -14.78 39.14
C HIS A 511 17.29 -15.15 39.35
N ALA A 512 16.84 -16.28 38.79
CA ALA A 512 15.47 -16.76 38.96
C ALA A 512 15.15 -17.07 40.43
N LEU A 513 16.07 -17.73 41.13
CA LEU A 513 15.94 -18.04 42.55
C LEU A 513 15.94 -16.76 43.41
N GLY A 514 16.83 -15.81 43.14
CA GLY A 514 16.86 -14.52 43.81
C GLY A 514 15.57 -13.72 43.63
N THR A 515 15.02 -13.71 42.40
CA THR A 515 13.72 -13.09 42.12
C THR A 515 12.59 -13.78 42.91
N ALA A 516 12.58 -15.11 42.97
CA ALA A 516 11.55 -15.85 43.70
C ALA A 516 11.60 -15.59 45.22
N TRP A 517 12.80 -15.44 45.80
CA TRP A 517 12.98 -15.01 47.19
C TRP A 517 12.50 -13.58 47.45
N LEU A 518 12.71 -12.66 46.51
CA LEU A 518 12.16 -11.29 46.60
C LEU A 518 10.63 -11.29 46.58
N ASP A 519 10.03 -12.08 45.70
CA ASP A 519 8.57 -12.20 45.62
C ASP A 519 7.99 -12.84 46.89
N LEU A 520 8.72 -13.77 47.52
CA LEU A 520 8.36 -14.27 48.85
C LEU A 520 8.45 -13.16 49.91
N ALA A 521 9.56 -12.42 49.95
CA ALA A 521 9.75 -11.31 50.91
C ALA A 521 8.63 -10.26 50.79
N ASN A 522 8.26 -9.85 49.58
CA ASN A 522 7.16 -8.92 49.34
C ASN A 522 5.81 -9.47 49.81
N ARG A 523 5.54 -10.77 49.59
CA ARG A 523 4.32 -11.42 50.07
C ARG A 523 4.27 -11.49 51.59
N ASP A 524 5.40 -11.76 52.25
CA ASP A 524 5.48 -11.82 53.71
C ASP A 524 5.30 -10.41 54.32
N LEU A 525 5.86 -9.37 53.69
CA LEU A 525 5.59 -7.97 54.06
C LEU A 525 4.12 -7.59 53.90
N ALA A 526 3.49 -7.98 52.80
CA ALA A 526 2.07 -7.71 52.58
C ALA A 526 1.18 -8.40 53.64
N ARG A 527 1.66 -9.49 54.25
CA ARG A 527 0.99 -10.19 55.36
C ARG A 527 1.37 -9.64 56.75
N GLY A 528 2.29 -8.66 56.82
CA GLY A 528 2.77 -8.07 58.07
C GLY A 528 3.85 -8.90 58.80
N ASP A 529 4.36 -9.97 58.20
CA ASP A 529 5.42 -10.78 58.79
C ASP A 529 6.81 -10.22 58.43
N HIS A 530 7.22 -9.18 59.16
CA HIS A 530 8.51 -8.52 58.98
C HIS A 530 9.72 -9.41 59.30
N ALA A 531 9.54 -10.49 60.06
CA ALA A 531 10.64 -11.41 60.38
C ALA A 531 10.89 -12.37 59.20
N ALA A 532 9.82 -12.97 58.66
CA ALA A 532 9.90 -13.81 57.45
C ALA A 532 10.34 -13.00 56.22
N ALA A 533 9.87 -11.77 56.08
CA ALA A 533 10.32 -10.89 55.00
C ALA A 533 11.83 -10.60 55.05
N ARG A 534 12.39 -10.37 56.25
CA ARG A 534 13.83 -10.14 56.41
C ARG A 534 14.66 -11.39 56.11
N SER A 535 14.20 -12.57 56.50
CA SER A 535 14.91 -13.82 56.17
C SER A 535 14.87 -14.11 54.67
N ALA A 536 13.72 -13.93 54.02
CA ALA A 536 13.58 -14.08 52.56
C ALA A 536 14.42 -13.06 51.79
N LEU A 537 14.49 -11.80 52.24
CA LEU A 537 15.34 -10.77 51.66
C LEU A 537 16.84 -11.10 51.81
N ALA A 538 17.27 -11.63 52.96
CA ALA A 538 18.65 -12.06 53.16
C ALA A 538 19.04 -13.19 52.18
N GLN A 539 18.12 -14.11 51.89
CA GLN A 539 18.34 -15.13 50.86
C GLN A 539 18.40 -14.50 49.46
N ALA A 540 17.50 -13.56 49.13
CA ALA A 540 17.54 -12.86 47.84
C ALA A 540 18.87 -12.13 47.61
N GLN A 541 19.42 -11.45 48.62
CA GLN A 541 20.73 -10.78 48.56
C GLN A 541 21.86 -11.77 48.21
N ARG A 542 21.81 -12.99 48.72
CA ARG A 542 22.82 -14.02 48.46
C ARG A 542 22.80 -14.52 47.02
N TRP A 543 21.63 -14.62 46.41
CA TRP A 543 21.46 -15.21 45.07
C TRP A 543 21.39 -14.18 43.94
N ALA A 544 21.01 -12.94 44.23
CA ALA A 544 20.90 -11.84 43.27
C ALA A 544 21.37 -10.49 43.89
N PRO A 545 22.66 -10.34 44.22
CA PRO A 545 23.18 -9.15 44.91
C PRO A 545 23.01 -7.85 44.11
N ASP A 546 23.01 -7.93 42.77
CA ASP A 546 22.97 -6.78 41.87
C ASP A 546 21.53 -6.35 41.46
N ASP A 547 20.48 -7.01 41.97
CA ASP A 547 19.10 -6.65 41.64
C ASP A 547 18.68 -5.38 42.40
N ALA A 548 18.28 -4.34 41.66
CA ALA A 548 17.85 -3.05 42.23
C ALA A 548 16.68 -3.19 43.22
N ARG A 549 15.83 -4.22 43.06
CA ARG A 549 14.70 -4.48 43.97
C ARG A 549 15.17 -4.94 45.34
N VAL A 550 16.31 -5.63 45.42
CA VAL A 550 16.93 -6.01 46.71
C VAL A 550 17.33 -4.75 47.48
N GLN A 551 17.95 -3.78 46.81
CA GLN A 551 18.38 -2.53 47.43
C GLN A 551 17.19 -1.72 47.95
N ALA A 552 16.14 -1.58 47.13
CA ALA A 552 14.92 -0.88 47.52
C ALA A 552 14.22 -1.53 48.73
N LEU A 553 14.11 -2.86 48.75
CA LEU A 553 13.45 -3.59 49.84
C LEU A 553 14.29 -3.55 51.14
N THR A 554 15.63 -3.55 51.01
CA THR A 554 16.55 -3.43 52.15
C THR A 554 16.42 -2.07 52.82
N GLN A 555 16.29 -0.98 52.04
CA GLN A 555 16.08 0.37 52.58
C GLN A 555 14.73 0.50 53.27
N GLY A 556 13.67 -0.09 52.71
CA GLY A 556 12.33 -0.07 53.30
C GLY A 556 12.20 -0.85 54.62
N LEU A 557 12.97 -1.93 54.78
CA LEU A 557 12.99 -2.76 55.99
C LEU A 557 13.97 -2.28 57.07
N GLY A 558 14.99 -1.50 56.70
CA GLY A 558 16.00 -0.96 57.63
C GLY A 558 15.64 0.38 58.27
N GLY A 559 14.58 1.05 57.79
CA GLY A 559 14.14 2.37 58.27
C GLY A 559 12.88 2.35 59.16
N GLY A 560 12.44 1.18 59.63
CA GLY A 560 11.24 0.98 60.44
C GLY A 560 11.51 0.63 61.89
#